data_AF-A0A7X8MGP8-F1
#
_entry.id   AF-A0A7X8MGP8-F1
#
_cell.length_a   1.000
_cell.length_b   1.000
_cell.length_c   1.000
_cell.angle_alpha   90.00
_cell.angle_beta   90.00
_cell.angle_gamma   90.00
#
_symmetry.space_group_name_H-M   'P 1'
#
loop_
_entity.id
_entity.type
_entity.pdbx_description
1 polymer ?
#
loop_
_entity_poly.entity_id
_entity_poly.type
_entity_poly.pdbx_seq_one_letter_code
_entity_poly.pdbx_strand_id
1 'polypeptide(L)' 'MYNFKTLFCYNCKSVLLNLPEVEISKLNGLNFVCECCGHRNLLTKNQFSKSVDAYDPYISIQSVDNIISERALYY' A
#
# COMPACT_ATOMS: atom_id res chain seq x y z
N MET A 1 22.84 -20.71 -5.84
CA MET A 1 22.09 -19.64 -6.54
C MET A 1 21.16 -18.99 -5.55
N TYR A 2 21.05 -17.66 -5.56
CA TYR A 2 20.04 -16.98 -4.76
C TYR A 2 18.70 -17.08 -5.50
N ASN A 3 17.69 -17.66 -4.85
CA ASN A 3 16.34 -17.74 -5.40
C ASN A 3 15.65 -16.38 -5.17
N PHE A 4 15.71 -15.54 -6.19
CA PHE A 4 14.98 -14.28 -6.21
C PHE A 4 13.50 -14.54 -6.41
N LYS A 5 12.69 -13.79 -5.68
CA LYS A 5 11.25 -13.80 -5.83
C LYS A 5 10.77 -12.37 -6.04
N THR A 6 9.97 -12.20 -7.09
CA THR A 6 9.31 -10.94 -7.40
C THR A 6 7.91 -10.96 -6.79
N LEU A 7 7.59 -9.93 -6.01
CA LEU A 7 6.29 -9.72 -5.41
C LEU A 7 5.61 -8.52 -6.04
N PHE A 8 4.30 -8.66 -6.24
CA PHE A 8 3.48 -7.71 -6.99
C PHE A 8 2.41 -7.08 -6.11
N CYS A 9 2.01 -5.86 -6.45
CA CYS A 9 0.93 -5.15 -5.79
C CYS A 9 -0.35 -5.99 -5.83
N TYR A 10 -1.05 -6.08 -4.71
CA TYR A 10 -2.32 -6.82 -4.67
C TYR A 10 -3.34 -6.21 -5.64
N ASN A 11 -3.31 -4.87 -5.83
CA ASN A 11 -4.26 -4.11 -6.63
C ASN A 11 -3.85 -4.00 -8.11
N CYS A 12 -2.84 -3.20 -8.44
CA CYS A 12 -2.48 -2.89 -9.83
C CYS A 12 -1.47 -3.85 -10.47
N LYS A 13 -1.03 -4.89 -9.74
CA LYS A 13 -0.05 -5.90 -10.18
C LYS A 13 1.32 -5.36 -10.59
N SER A 14 1.67 -4.11 -10.26
CA SER A 14 3.03 -3.61 -10.44
C SER A 14 4.03 -4.31 -9.53
N VAL A 15 5.30 -4.35 -9.92
CA VAL A 15 6.37 -4.94 -9.10
C VAL A 15 6.63 -4.04 -7.88
N LEU A 16 6.65 -4.61 -6.68
CA LEU A 16 6.99 -3.91 -5.44
C LEU A 16 8.32 -4.34 -4.84
N LEU A 17 8.66 -5.64 -4.96
CA LEU A 17 9.84 -6.19 -4.32
C LEU A 17 10.44 -7.26 -5.21
N ASN A 18 11.76 -7.27 -5.34
CA ASN A 18 12.49 -8.34 -6.02
C ASN A 18 13.75 -8.66 -5.23
N LEU A 19 13.63 -9.62 -4.30
CA LEU A 19 14.69 -9.97 -3.35
C LEU A 19 14.80 -11.50 -3.20
N PRO A 20 15.91 -12.02 -2.67
CA PRO A 20 16.00 -13.42 -2.27
C PRO A 20 14.95 -13.76 -1.21
N GLU A 21 14.36 -14.96 -1.28
CA GLU A 21 13.30 -15.37 -0.33
C GLU A 21 13.69 -15.24 1.15
N VAL A 22 14.97 -15.44 1.47
CA VAL A 22 15.52 -15.27 2.83
C VAL A 22 15.39 -13.82 3.30
N GLU A 23 15.64 -12.85 2.43
CA GLU A 23 15.48 -11.43 2.75
C GLU A 23 14.00 -11.04 2.81
N ILE A 24 13.16 -11.57 1.92
CA ILE A 24 11.70 -11.32 1.97
C ILE A 24 11.11 -11.81 3.30
N SER A 25 11.58 -12.96 3.80
CA SER A 25 11.10 -13.54 5.05
C SER A 25 11.38 -12.63 6.26
N LYS A 26 12.46 -11.83 6.23
CA LYS A 26 12.78 -10.85 7.28
C LYS A 26 11.85 -9.64 7.27
N LEU A 27 11.21 -9.36 6.14
CA LEU A 27 10.29 -8.24 5.95
C LEU A 27 8.82 -8.63 6.23
N ASN A 28 8.57 -9.88 6.63
CA ASN A 28 7.23 -10.37 6.93
C ASN A 28 6.57 -9.55 8.04
N GLY A 29 5.36 -9.05 7.78
CA GLY A 29 4.61 -8.16 8.67
C GLY A 29 4.75 -6.67 8.35
N LEU A 30 5.63 -6.29 7.42
CA LEU A 30 5.79 -4.88 7.00
C LEU A 30 4.78 -4.49 5.91
N ASN A 31 4.44 -3.20 5.89
CA ASN A 31 3.61 -2.57 4.87
C ASN A 31 4.46 -1.87 3.81
N PHE A 32 4.06 -2.00 2.54
CA PHE A 32 4.72 -1.39 1.39
C PHE A 32 3.72 -0.57 0.58
N VAL A 33 4.02 0.71 0.36
CA VAL A 33 3.19 1.58 -0.48
C VAL A 33 3.54 1.34 -1.94
N CYS A 34 2.53 1.08 -2.77
CA CYS A 34 2.73 0.95 -4.21
C CYS A 34 2.90 2.32 -4.85
N GLU A 35 4.02 2.56 -5.55
CA GLU A 35 4.28 3.82 -6.25
C GLU A 35 3.33 4.05 -7.43
N CYS A 36 2.75 3.00 -8.01
CA CYS A 36 1.84 3.11 -9.15
C CYS A 36 0.39 3.45 -8.76
N CYS A 37 -0.11 2.96 -7.63
CA CYS A 37 -1.52 3.14 -7.25
C CYS A 37 -1.74 3.63 -5.81
N GLY A 38 -0.69 3.95 -5.06
CA GLY A 38 -0.76 4.46 -3.69
C GLY A 38 -1.22 3.45 -2.62
N HIS A 39 -1.67 2.26 -3.01
CA HIS A 39 -2.22 1.29 -2.07
C HIS A 39 -1.13 0.66 -1.20
N ARG A 40 -1.46 0.39 0.06
CA ARG A 40 -0.60 -0.31 1.02
C ARG A 40 -0.74 -1.83 0.91
N ASN A 41 0.39 -2.50 0.82
CA ASN A 41 0.53 -3.94 0.62
C ASN A 41 1.18 -4.53 1.87
N LEU A 42 0.45 -5.34 2.63
CA LEU A 42 0.97 -6.06 3.77
C LEU A 42 1.69 -7.33 3.29
N LEU A 43 2.96 -7.48 3.66
CA LEU A 43 3.73 -8.67 3.33
C LEU A 43 3.47 -9.79 4.34
N THR A 44 2.86 -10.88 3.90
CA THR A 44 2.65 -12.10 4.70
C THR A 44 3.08 -13.33 3.92
N LYS A 45 3.97 -14.15 4.49
CA LYS A 45 4.42 -15.43 3.90
C LYS A 45 4.82 -15.28 2.42
N ASN A 46 5.63 -14.28 2.10
CA ASN A 46 6.11 -14.00 0.75
C ASN A 46 5.00 -13.69 -0.27
N GLN A 47 3.90 -13.07 0.17
CA GLN A 47 2.84 -12.54 -0.69
C GLN A 47 2.33 -11.20 -0.16
N PHE A 48 1.88 -10.35 -1.08
CA PHE A 48 1.23 -9.09 -0.73
C PHE A 48 -0.28 -9.26 -0.68
N SER A 49 -0.87 -8.78 0.42
CA SER A 49 -2.30 -8.66 0.62
C SER A 49 -2.68 -7.20 0.88
N LYS A 50 -3.97 -6.90 0.81
CA LYS A 50 -4.48 -5.58 1.19
C LYS A 50 -4.18 -5.34 2.67
N SER A 51 -3.51 -4.24 2.98
CA SER A 51 -3.33 -3.81 4.37
C SER A 51 -4.68 -3.38 4.97
N VAL A 52 -4.93 -3.79 6.22
CA VAL A 52 -6.15 -3.45 6.97
C VAL A 52 -5.91 -2.30 7.96
N ASP A 53 -4.79 -1.57 7.82
CA ASP A 53 -4.50 -0.44 8.70
C ASP A 53 -5.64 0.60 8.65
N ALA A 54 -6.35 0.74 9.78
CA ALA A 54 -7.39 1.75 10.00
C ALA A 54 -6.83 3.19 10.05
N TYR A 55 -5.52 3.36 9.88
CA TYR A 55 -4.82 4.63 9.83
C TYR A 55 -4.15 4.77 8.45
N ASP A 56 -4.97 5.07 7.45
CA ASP A 56 -4.49 5.58 6.17
C ASP A 56 -4.37 7.12 6.28
N PRO A 57 -3.17 7.70 6.45
CA PRO A 57 -2.99 9.16 6.47
C PRO A 57 -3.29 9.81 5.12
N TYR A 58 -3.47 9.04 4.03
CA TYR A 58 -3.94 9.56 2.74
C TYR A 58 -5.48 9.58 2.63
N ILE A 59 -6.23 8.88 3.50
CA ILE A 59 -7.69 9.08 3.62
C ILE A 59 -8.01 10.51 4.13
N SER A 60 -7.08 11.12 4.87
CA SER A 60 -7.24 12.47 5.42
C SER A 60 -7.04 13.60 4.40
N ILE A 61 -6.55 13.33 3.19
CA ILE A 61 -6.29 14.38 2.19
C ILE A 61 -7.47 14.57 1.24
N GLN A 62 -8.28 13.52 0.98
CA GLN A 62 -9.49 13.63 0.16
C GLN A 62 -10.71 14.20 0.91
N SER A 63 -10.60 14.40 2.22
CA SER A 63 -11.70 14.93 3.05
C SER A 63 -11.70 16.46 3.15
N VAL A 64 -10.65 17.15 2.68
CA VAL A 64 -10.58 18.62 2.77
C VAL A 64 -11.38 19.28 1.64
N ASP A 65 -11.41 18.69 0.44
CA ASP A 65 -12.17 19.24 -0.70
C ASP A 65 -13.69 19.17 -0.49
N ASN A 66 -14.18 18.21 0.31
CA ASN A 66 -15.61 18.09 0.59
C ASN A 66 -16.12 19.06 1.67
N ILE A 67 -15.23 19.63 2.50
CA ILE A 67 -15.59 20.62 3.53
C ILE A 67 -15.76 22.03 2.92
N ILE A 68 -15.10 22.31 1.79
CA ILE A 68 -15.19 23.61 1.13
C ILE A 68 -16.50 23.74 0.31
N SER A 69 -17.05 22.62 -0.18
CA SER A 69 -18.29 22.64 -0.98
C SER A 69 -19.59 22.81 -0.17
N GLU A 70 -19.61 22.50 1.13
CA GLU A 70 -20.82 22.70 1.97
C GLU A 70 -20.93 24.11 2.58
N ARG A 71 -19.87 24.92 2.48
CA ARG A 71 -19.88 26.31 2.97
C ARG A 71 -20.40 27.34 1.96
N ALA A 72 -20.65 26.94 0.71
CA ALA A 72 -21.16 27.83 -0.33
C ALA A 72 -22.70 27.94 -0.39
N LEU A 73 -23.43 27.29 0.52
CA LEU A 73 -24.90 27.36 0.58
C LEU A 73 -25.45 28.18 1.76
N TYR A 74 -24.58 28.88 2.50
CA TYR A 74 -24.96 29.76 3.61
C TYR A 74 -24.44 31.19 3.44
N TYR A 75 -24.54 31.75 2.23
CA TYR A 75 -24.61 33.20 1.99
C TYR A 75 -25.54 33.50 0.82
#